data_AF-A0A7S0FDH1-F1
#
_entry.id   AF-A0A7S0FDH1-F1
#
_cell.length_a   1.000
_cell.length_b   1.000
_cell.length_c   1.000
_cell.angle_alpha   90.00
_cell.angle_beta   90.00
_cell.angle_gamma   90.00
#
_symmetry.space_group_name_H-M   'P 1'
#
loop_
_entity.id
_entity.type
_entity.pdbx_description
1 polymer ?
#
loop_
_entity_poly.entity_id
_entity_poly.type
_entity_poly.pdbx_seq_one_letter_code
_entity_poly.pdbx_strand_id
1 'polypeptide(L)'
;YTKWFWQRLKHHLFLFALWGGVWLLGTYPLGRPLSEGWRVLLPVTVAARCGFASAWMVFTNFNHSHMWNRFLARAPERNYPLMTLVMSMILGGPARFNEMLFHDLHHGFPNAVGALSMRGRFNGWRVVHKAAMEALGYGIYKHEETNAETSMQKNQKKRSQVFRASNKPIASK
;
A
#
# COMPACT_ATOMS: atom_id res chain seq x y z
N TYR A 1 14.42 7.21 32.70
CA TYR A 1 13.03 7.60 32.40
C TYR A 1 12.82 9.09 32.07
N THR A 2 13.69 10.01 32.48
CA THR A 2 13.51 11.48 32.32
C THR A 2 13.92 12.05 30.96
N LYS A 3 14.82 11.38 30.22
CA LYS A 3 15.40 11.84 28.93
C LYS A 3 14.37 12.39 27.91
N TRP A 4 13.18 11.80 27.88
CA TRP A 4 12.12 12.15 26.92
C TRP A 4 10.87 12.73 27.58
N PHE A 5 10.95 13.17 28.84
CA PHE A 5 9.79 13.65 29.57
C PHE A 5 9.14 14.84 28.86
N TRP A 6 9.93 15.87 28.54
CA TRP A 6 9.42 17.09 27.89
C TRP A 6 8.88 16.84 26.48
N GLN A 7 9.52 15.97 25.71
CA GLN A 7 9.03 15.58 24.38
C GLN A 7 7.70 14.82 24.49
N ARG A 8 7.58 13.91 25.47
CA ARG A 8 6.32 13.22 25.72
C ARG A 8 5.24 14.18 26.17
N LEU A 9 5.53 15.11 27.08
CA LEU A 9 4.55 16.11 27.51
C LEU A 9 4.06 16.96 26.33
N LYS A 10 4.98 17.49 25.51
CA LYS A 10 4.63 18.23 24.28
C LYS A 10 3.75 17.41 23.34
N HIS A 11 4.09 16.14 23.13
CA HIS A 11 3.29 15.23 22.32
C HIS A 11 1.89 14.99 22.90
N HIS A 12 1.76 14.76 24.21
CA HIS A 12 0.46 14.54 24.86
C HIS A 12 -0.40 15.80 24.83
N LEU A 13 0.19 16.99 25.05
CA LEU A 13 -0.53 18.27 24.93
C LEU A 13 -1.03 18.50 23.51
N PHE A 14 -0.20 18.21 22.50
CA PHE A 14 -0.59 18.29 21.10
C PHE A 14 -1.75 17.32 20.78
N LEU A 15 -1.66 16.06 21.21
CA LEU A 15 -2.73 15.08 21.03
C LEU A 15 -4.02 15.51 21.74
N PHE A 16 -3.91 16.04 22.97
CA PHE A 16 -5.04 16.54 23.74
C PHE A 16 -5.73 17.71 23.01
N ALA A 17 -4.95 18.65 22.44
CA ALA A 17 -5.49 19.75 21.66
C ALA A 17 -6.21 19.27 20.38
N LEU A 18 -5.63 18.31 19.65
CA LEU A 18 -6.27 17.73 18.46
C LEU A 18 -7.60 17.04 18.80
N TRP A 19 -7.60 16.18 19.81
CA TRP A 19 -8.82 15.47 20.23
C TRP A 19 -9.84 16.40 20.88
N GLY A 20 -9.38 17.44 21.58
CA GLY A 20 -10.22 18.56 22.03
C GLY A 20 -10.89 19.25 20.85
N GLY A 21 -10.17 19.52 19.76
CA GLY A 21 -10.75 20.06 18.52
C GLY A 21 -11.85 19.16 17.95
N VAL A 22 -11.61 17.85 17.86
CA VAL A 22 -12.63 16.88 17.41
C VAL A 22 -13.84 16.85 18.33
N TRP A 23 -13.64 16.94 19.65
CA TRP A 23 -14.72 17.07 20.62
C TRP A 23 -15.55 18.33 20.36
N LEU A 24 -14.90 19.48 20.18
CA LEU A 24 -15.57 20.76 19.91
C LEU A 24 -16.34 20.77 18.59
N LEU A 25 -15.88 20.04 17.57
CA LEU A 25 -16.64 19.83 16.32
C LEU A 25 -17.97 19.12 16.57
N GLY A 26 -18.03 18.26 17.59
CA GLY A 26 -19.26 17.61 18.02
C GLY A 26 -20.21 18.49 18.83
N THR A 27 -19.81 19.73 19.16
CA THR A 27 -20.56 20.64 20.03
C THR A 27 -20.98 21.91 19.30
N TYR A 28 -20.12 22.92 19.24
CA TYR A 28 -20.46 24.28 18.81
C TYR A 28 -21.02 24.35 17.39
N PRO A 29 -20.41 23.72 16.36
CA PRO A 29 -20.93 23.80 15.00
C PRO A 29 -22.28 23.10 14.81
N LEU A 30 -22.65 22.22 15.75
CA LEU A 30 -23.86 21.40 15.70
C LEU A 30 -24.94 21.87 16.69
N GLY A 31 -24.70 22.99 17.40
CA GLY A 31 -25.63 23.51 18.42
C GLY A 31 -25.79 22.61 19.65
N ARG A 32 -24.81 21.74 19.94
CA ARG A 32 -24.87 20.76 21.03
C ARG A 32 -24.08 21.25 22.26
N PRO A 33 -24.49 20.87 23.48
CA PRO A 33 -23.76 21.22 24.69
C PRO A 33 -22.37 20.57 24.72
N LEU A 34 -21.45 21.13 25.52
CA LEU A 34 -20.07 20.62 25.63
C LEU A 34 -20.03 19.15 26.08
N SER A 35 -21.01 18.69 26.86
CA SER A 35 -21.13 17.30 27.31
C SER A 35 -21.38 16.30 26.18
N GLU A 36 -21.76 16.75 24.98
CA GLU A 36 -22.12 15.88 23.84
C GLU A 36 -21.02 15.73 22.78
N GLY A 37 -19.83 16.31 22.97
CA GLY A 37 -18.74 16.21 22.00
C GLY A 37 -18.29 14.77 21.69
N TRP A 38 -18.53 13.84 22.63
CA TRP A 38 -18.29 12.41 22.43
C TRP A 38 -19.00 11.83 21.21
N ARG A 39 -20.13 12.41 20.78
CA ARG A 39 -20.93 11.93 19.64
C ARG A 39 -20.17 12.00 18.31
N VAL A 40 -19.18 12.89 18.19
CA VAL A 40 -18.26 12.95 17.05
C VAL A 40 -16.94 12.27 17.40
N LEU A 41 -16.44 12.48 18.62
CA LEU A 41 -15.18 11.88 19.06
C LEU A 41 -15.17 10.35 18.93
N LEU A 42 -16.23 9.66 19.37
CA LEU A 42 -16.30 8.20 19.36
C LEU A 42 -16.29 7.63 17.93
N PRO A 43 -17.17 8.05 16.99
CA PRO A 43 -17.09 7.58 15.61
C PRO A 43 -15.73 7.84 14.96
N VAL A 44 -15.14 9.03 15.16
CA VAL A 44 -13.82 9.36 14.62
C VAL A 44 -12.74 8.46 15.22
N THR A 45 -12.80 8.19 16.52
CA THR A 45 -11.86 7.29 17.20
C THR A 45 -11.97 5.87 16.66
N VAL A 46 -13.19 5.34 16.54
CA VAL A 46 -13.44 4.00 15.99
C VAL A 46 -12.94 3.93 14.55
N ALA A 47 -13.32 4.89 13.70
CA ALA A 47 -12.87 4.95 12.31
C ALA A 47 -11.34 5.03 12.21
N ALA A 48 -10.68 5.84 13.04
CA ALA A 48 -9.23 5.96 13.06
C ALA A 48 -8.55 4.64 13.48
N ARG A 49 -9.10 3.93 14.49
CA ARG A 49 -8.58 2.62 14.92
C ARG A 49 -8.81 1.54 13.88
N CYS A 50 -10.00 1.47 13.31
CA CYS A 50 -10.31 0.54 12.21
C CYS A 50 -9.44 0.82 10.98
N GLY A 51 -9.26 2.09 10.61
CA GLY A 51 -8.39 2.49 9.50
C GLY A 51 -6.93 2.13 9.74
N PHE A 52 -6.39 2.43 10.93
CA PHE A 52 -5.02 2.07 11.31
C PHE A 52 -4.82 0.54 11.33
N ALA A 53 -5.75 -0.20 11.95
CA ALA A 53 -5.70 -1.66 12.01
C ALA A 53 -5.79 -2.26 10.60
N SER A 54 -6.66 -1.75 9.74
CA SER A 54 -6.79 -2.19 8.35
C SER A 54 -5.52 -1.92 7.57
N ALA A 55 -4.90 -0.74 7.74
CA ALA A 55 -3.62 -0.44 7.10
C ALA A 55 -2.52 -1.41 7.56
N TRP A 56 -2.40 -1.67 8.86
CA TRP A 56 -1.40 -2.62 9.38
C TRP A 56 -1.65 -4.05 8.92
N MET A 57 -2.90 -4.51 8.95
CA MET A 57 -3.25 -5.85 8.50
C MET A 57 -3.01 -6.02 7.00
N VAL A 58 -3.41 -5.03 6.20
CA VAL A 58 -3.35 -5.14 4.74
C VAL A 58 -1.93 -4.91 4.22
N PHE A 59 -1.27 -3.81 4.59
CA PHE A 59 0.07 -3.49 4.07
C PHE A 59 1.16 -4.33 4.72
N THR A 60 1.12 -4.53 6.05
CA THR A 60 2.23 -5.17 6.77
C THR A 60 2.11 -6.69 6.85
N ASN A 61 0.91 -7.28 6.75
CA ASN A 61 0.76 -8.73 6.89
C ASN A 61 0.27 -9.40 5.61
N PHE A 62 -0.88 -8.96 5.10
CA PHE A 62 -1.49 -9.60 3.95
C PHE A 62 -0.62 -9.42 2.68
N ASN A 63 -0.04 -8.24 2.47
CA ASN A 63 0.78 -7.96 1.29
C ASN A 63 2.08 -8.78 1.24
N HIS A 64 2.66 -9.10 2.38
CA HIS A 64 3.85 -9.95 2.47
C HIS A 64 3.51 -11.44 2.59
N SER A 65 2.23 -11.82 2.62
CA SER A 65 1.84 -13.21 2.74
C SER A 65 2.20 -14.02 1.48
N HIS A 66 2.60 -15.28 1.65
CA HIS A 66 2.83 -16.17 0.51
C HIS A 66 1.57 -16.38 -0.33
N MET A 67 0.39 -16.38 0.30
CA MET A 67 -0.89 -16.50 -0.38
C MET A 67 -1.09 -15.36 -1.38
N TRP A 68 -0.93 -14.11 -0.93
CA TRP A 68 -1.08 -12.93 -1.78
C TRP A 68 -0.04 -12.90 -2.90
N ASN A 69 1.21 -13.20 -2.59
CA ASN A 69 2.27 -13.26 -3.60
C ASN A 69 2.00 -14.32 -4.67
N ARG A 70 1.50 -15.50 -4.29
CA ARG A 70 1.07 -16.55 -5.24
C ARG A 70 -0.12 -16.12 -6.08
N PHE A 71 -1.08 -15.41 -5.49
CA PHE A 71 -2.23 -14.85 -6.19
C PHE A 71 -1.79 -13.84 -7.26
N LEU A 72 -0.97 -12.85 -6.90
CA LEU A 72 -0.42 -11.86 -7.83
C LEU A 72 0.44 -12.49 -8.92
N ALA A 73 1.10 -13.61 -8.63
CA ALA A 73 1.90 -14.32 -9.61
C ALA A 73 1.07 -15.00 -10.72
N ARG A 74 -0.23 -15.25 -10.50
CA ARG A 74 -1.09 -15.99 -11.43
C ARG A 74 -1.88 -15.10 -12.40
N ALA A 75 -2.13 -13.83 -12.10
CA ALA A 75 -2.78 -12.90 -13.02
C ALA A 75 -1.97 -11.61 -13.20
N PRO A 76 -1.06 -11.56 -14.19
CA PRO A 76 -0.09 -10.48 -14.36
C PRO A 76 -0.72 -9.13 -14.72
N GLU A 77 -1.86 -9.16 -15.39
CA GLU A 77 -2.63 -7.96 -15.76
C GLU A 77 -3.29 -7.29 -14.54
N ARG A 78 -3.30 -7.97 -13.38
CA ARG A 78 -3.89 -7.49 -12.11
C ARG A 78 -5.31 -6.93 -12.25
N ASN A 79 -6.08 -7.44 -13.21
CA ASN A 79 -7.44 -7.00 -13.49
C ASN A 79 -8.44 -7.80 -12.66
N TYR A 80 -8.81 -7.26 -11.49
CA TYR A 80 -9.72 -7.90 -10.55
C TYR A 80 -10.84 -6.93 -10.15
N PRO A 81 -11.86 -6.71 -10.98
CA PRO A 81 -12.82 -5.63 -10.78
C PRO A 81 -13.51 -5.68 -9.41
N LEU A 82 -13.97 -6.87 -8.98
CA LEU A 82 -14.61 -7.04 -7.68
C LEU A 82 -13.64 -6.82 -6.52
N MET A 83 -12.42 -7.34 -6.61
CA MET A 83 -11.41 -7.14 -5.56
C MET A 83 -10.96 -5.68 -5.51
N THR A 84 -10.79 -5.02 -6.64
CA THR A 84 -10.49 -3.60 -6.74
C THR A 84 -11.58 -2.79 -6.05
N LEU A 85 -12.85 -3.09 -6.29
CA LEU A 85 -13.97 -2.42 -5.63
C LEU A 85 -13.91 -2.59 -4.10
N VAL A 86 -13.83 -3.84 -3.62
CA VAL A 86 -13.81 -4.14 -2.18
C VAL A 86 -12.60 -3.51 -1.49
N MET A 87 -11.41 -3.66 -2.06
CA MET A 87 -10.19 -3.11 -1.49
C MET A 87 -10.13 -1.58 -1.58
N SER A 88 -10.76 -0.97 -2.60
CA SER A 88 -10.90 0.49 -2.65
C SER A 88 -11.78 1.01 -1.52
N MET A 89 -12.85 0.30 -1.16
CA MET A 89 -13.68 0.67 -0.02
C MET A 89 -12.91 0.55 1.30
N ILE A 90 -12.19 -0.55 1.49
CA ILE A 90 -11.41 -0.81 2.71
C ILE A 90 -10.26 0.19 2.87
N LEU A 91 -9.55 0.49 1.78
CA LEU A 91 -8.31 1.28 1.82
C LEU A 91 -8.54 2.78 1.56
N GLY A 92 -9.76 3.21 1.29
CA GLY A 92 -10.09 4.62 1.02
C GLY A 92 -9.72 5.08 -0.40
N GLY A 93 -9.80 4.19 -1.38
CA GLY A 93 -9.80 4.50 -2.81
C GLY A 93 -8.97 3.54 -3.68
N PRO A 94 -9.21 3.56 -5.01
CA PRO A 94 -8.49 2.69 -5.95
C PRO A 94 -6.99 2.99 -6.02
N ALA A 95 -6.62 4.24 -5.78
CA ALA A 95 -5.23 4.66 -5.62
C ALA A 95 -4.49 3.85 -4.54
N ARG A 96 -5.12 3.67 -3.37
CA ARG A 96 -4.56 2.97 -2.20
C ARG A 96 -4.40 1.48 -2.44
N PHE A 97 -5.38 0.88 -3.12
CA PHE A 97 -5.27 -0.50 -3.56
C PHE A 97 -4.15 -0.69 -4.59
N ASN A 98 -3.97 0.26 -5.51
CA ASN A 98 -2.87 0.22 -6.46
C ASN A 98 -1.51 0.28 -5.74
N GLU A 99 -1.36 1.10 -4.68
CA GLU A 99 -0.12 1.11 -3.89
C GLU A 99 0.19 -0.24 -3.26
N MET A 100 -0.85 -0.91 -2.74
CA MET A 100 -0.71 -2.21 -2.14
C MET A 100 -0.15 -3.22 -3.15
N LEU A 101 -0.61 -3.21 -4.40
CA LEU A 101 -0.12 -4.11 -5.47
C LEU A 101 1.37 -3.92 -5.83
N PHE A 102 1.96 -2.78 -5.47
CA PHE A 102 3.33 -2.38 -5.80
C PHE A 102 4.18 -1.99 -4.59
N HIS A 103 3.70 -2.29 -3.38
CA HIS A 103 4.29 -1.85 -2.11
C HIS A 103 5.79 -2.17 -1.97
N ASP A 104 6.19 -3.41 -2.24
CA ASP A 104 7.60 -3.81 -2.08
C ASP A 104 8.52 -3.11 -3.08
N LEU A 105 8.00 -2.84 -4.29
CA LEU A 105 8.73 -2.10 -5.30
C LEU A 105 8.89 -0.63 -4.93
N HIS A 106 7.90 -0.04 -4.26
CA HIS A 106 8.00 1.30 -3.69
C HIS A 106 9.12 1.40 -2.65
N HIS A 107 9.31 0.38 -1.82
CA HIS A 107 10.42 0.37 -0.87
C HIS A 107 11.79 0.25 -1.54
N GLY A 108 11.89 -0.50 -2.64
CA GLY A 108 13.15 -0.64 -3.38
C GLY A 108 13.53 0.58 -4.23
N PHE A 109 12.54 1.26 -4.83
CA PHE A 109 12.80 2.30 -5.84
C PHE A 109 11.83 3.49 -5.71
N PRO A 110 11.79 4.18 -4.56
CA PRO A 110 10.75 5.15 -4.23
C PRO A 110 10.60 6.27 -5.26
N ASN A 111 11.69 6.75 -5.85
CA ASN A 111 11.67 7.85 -6.83
C ASN A 111 11.40 7.39 -8.28
N ALA A 112 11.59 6.10 -8.59
CA ALA A 112 11.42 5.58 -9.95
C ALA A 112 9.99 5.08 -10.21
N VAL A 113 9.20 4.84 -9.15
CA VAL A 113 7.84 4.28 -9.26
C VAL A 113 6.72 5.29 -9.01
N GLY A 114 7.04 6.53 -8.61
CA GLY A 114 6.09 7.63 -8.42
C GLY A 114 6.49 8.59 -7.28
N ALA A 115 5.81 9.73 -7.12
CA ALA A 115 6.15 10.72 -6.08
C ALA A 115 5.66 10.30 -4.67
N LEU A 116 6.50 10.53 -3.65
CA LEU A 116 6.27 10.19 -2.22
C LEU A 116 4.94 10.71 -1.62
N SER A 117 4.40 11.81 -2.16
CA SER A 117 3.14 12.44 -1.72
C SER A 117 1.92 12.08 -2.60
N MET A 118 2.12 11.46 -3.76
CA MET A 118 1.06 11.11 -4.73
C MET A 118 0.85 9.60 -4.82
N ARG A 119 0.50 9.09 -3.65
CA ARG A 119 0.16 7.71 -3.26
C ARG A 119 -1.01 7.05 -4.04
N GLY A 120 -0.92 7.02 -5.37
CA GLY A 120 -1.98 6.52 -6.25
C GLY A 120 -1.64 6.40 -7.73
N ARG A 121 -0.54 7.00 -8.19
CA ARG A 121 -0.08 6.92 -9.59
C ARG A 121 1.15 6.03 -9.70
N PHE A 122 1.01 4.76 -9.34
CA PHE A 122 2.00 3.76 -9.76
C PHE A 122 1.88 3.58 -11.27
N ASN A 123 3.02 3.59 -11.97
CA ASN A 123 3.06 3.18 -13.37
C ASN A 123 2.44 1.77 -13.49
N GLY A 124 1.64 1.55 -14.53
CA GLY A 124 0.97 0.26 -14.74
C GLY A 124 1.96 -0.91 -14.75
N TRP A 125 1.47 -2.13 -14.49
CA TRP A 125 2.33 -3.29 -14.24
C TRP A 125 3.38 -3.55 -15.31
N ARG A 126 3.10 -3.21 -16.58
CA ARG A 126 4.00 -3.39 -17.72
C ARG A 126 5.26 -2.55 -17.61
N VAL A 127 5.11 -1.29 -17.18
CA VAL A 127 6.24 -0.36 -16.98
C VAL A 127 7.10 -0.85 -15.82
N VAL A 128 6.45 -1.22 -14.71
CA VAL A 128 7.10 -1.83 -13.55
C VAL A 128 7.87 -3.10 -13.92
N HIS A 129 7.27 -3.98 -14.72
CA HIS A 129 7.91 -5.21 -15.16
C HIS A 129 9.14 -4.95 -16.02
N LYS A 130 9.06 -4.00 -16.98
CA LYS A 130 10.21 -3.60 -17.80
C LYS A 130 11.38 -3.09 -16.96
N ALA A 131 11.11 -2.14 -16.04
CA ALA A 131 12.12 -1.60 -15.15
C ALA A 131 12.77 -2.66 -14.26
N ALA A 132 11.97 -3.60 -13.72
CA ALA A 132 12.50 -4.71 -12.92
C ALA A 132 13.40 -5.65 -13.75
N MET A 133 13.02 -5.94 -15.00
CA MET A 133 13.85 -6.76 -15.89
C MET A 133 15.17 -6.07 -16.28
N GLU A 134 15.15 -4.76 -16.45
CA GLU A 134 16.33 -3.95 -16.71
C GLU A 134 17.28 -3.94 -15.50
N ALA A 135 16.76 -3.72 -14.28
CA ALA A 135 17.53 -3.83 -13.03
C ALA A 135 18.16 -5.21 -12.83
N LEU A 136 17.45 -6.29 -13.18
CA LEU A 136 18.00 -7.64 -13.21
C LEU A 136 19.09 -7.81 -14.27
N GLY A 137 18.93 -7.19 -15.44
CA GLY A 137 19.92 -7.17 -16.52
C GLY A 137 21.23 -6.48 -16.14
N TYR A 138 21.18 -5.48 -15.24
CA TYR A 138 22.37 -4.83 -14.67
C TYR A 138 23.13 -5.69 -13.66
N GLY A 139 22.63 -6.89 -13.31
CA GLY A 139 23.32 -7.80 -12.39
C GLY A 139 23.33 -7.33 -10.93
N ILE A 140 22.48 -6.36 -10.58
CA ILE A 140 22.37 -5.78 -9.22
C ILE A 140 21.88 -6.84 -8.22
N TYR A 141 21.11 -7.82 -8.69
CA TYR A 141 20.73 -9.00 -7.93
C TYR A 141 21.48 -10.21 -8.46
N LYS A 142 22.51 -10.65 -7.73
CA LYS A 142 23.20 -11.91 -8.03
C LYS A 142 22.37 -13.07 -7.50
N HIS A 143 22.00 -13.98 -8.40
CA HIS A 143 21.52 -15.30 -7.98
C HIS A 143 22.72 -16.12 -7.52
N GLU A 144 22.73 -16.53 -6.25
CA GLU A 144 23.62 -17.62 -5.84
C GLU A 144 23.13 -18.92 -6.51
N GLU A 145 23.94 -19.47 -7.41
CA GLU A 145 23.63 -20.66 -8.22
C GLU A 145 23.34 -21.91 -7.38
N THR A 146 23.73 -21.90 -6.11
CA THR A 146 23.53 -22.97 -5.13
C THR A 146 22.10 -23.05 -4.60
N ASN A 147 21.28 -22.01 -4.76
CA ASN A 147 19.93 -21.99 -4.23
C ASN A 147 18.95 -22.66 -5.19
N ALA A 148 18.24 -23.67 -4.69
CA ALA A 148 17.16 -24.32 -5.43
C ALA A 148 16.13 -23.29 -5.91
N GLU A 149 15.69 -23.44 -7.16
CA GLU A 149 14.74 -22.50 -7.76
C GLU A 149 13.41 -22.52 -7.00
N THR A 150 13.11 -21.38 -6.37
CA THR A 150 11.88 -21.16 -5.61
C THR A 150 10.65 -21.18 -6.51
N SER A 151 9.50 -21.52 -5.93
CA SER A 151 8.21 -21.47 -6.63
C SER A 151 7.89 -20.07 -7.20
N MET A 152 8.38 -19.01 -6.56
CA MET A 152 8.21 -17.64 -7.03
C MET A 152 9.02 -17.35 -8.29
N GLN A 153 10.27 -17.82 -8.37
CA GLN A 153 11.10 -17.69 -9.57
C GLN A 153 10.48 -18.41 -10.76
N LYS A 154 9.95 -19.63 -10.56
CA LYS A 154 9.23 -20.39 -11.60
C LYS A 154 8.03 -19.60 -12.15
N ASN A 155 7.22 -19.03 -11.26
CA ASN A 155 6.08 -18.22 -11.66
C ASN A 155 6.50 -16.92 -12.37
N GLN A 156 7.58 -16.27 -11.92
CA GLN A 156 8.11 -15.07 -12.55
C GLN A 156 8.61 -15.36 -13.98
N LYS A 157 9.35 -16.45 -14.19
CA LYS A 157 9.77 -16.88 -15.54
C LYS A 157 8.58 -17.09 -16.47
N LYS A 158 7.53 -17.78 -15.99
CA LYS A 158 6.29 -17.98 -16.75
C LYS A 158 5.62 -16.65 -17.12
N ARG A 159 5.56 -15.68 -16.21
CA ARG A 159 5.03 -14.33 -16.49
C ARG A 159 5.85 -13.59 -17.54
N SER A 160 7.18 -13.62 -17.46
CA SER A 160 8.06 -12.99 -18.44
C SER A 160 7.88 -13.58 -19.84
N GLN A 161 7.64 -14.90 -19.94
CA GLN A 161 7.32 -15.56 -21.20
C GLN A 161 6.00 -15.07 -21.80
N VAL A 162 4.93 -15.00 -20.99
CA VAL A 162 3.63 -14.48 -21.43
C VAL A 162 3.71 -13.01 -21.84
N PHE A 163 4.44 -12.18 -21.08
CA PHE A 163 4.65 -10.77 -21.42
C PHE A 163 5.37 -10.61 -22.78
N ARG A 164 6.43 -11.39 -23.01
CA ARG A 164 7.16 -11.40 -24.29
C ARG A 164 6.26 -11.86 -25.45
N ALA A 165 5.41 -12.86 -25.24
CA ALA A 165 4.46 -13.31 -26.25
C ALA A 165 3.41 -12.24 -26.60
N SER A 166 2.90 -11.53 -25.58
CA SER A 166 1.89 -10.46 -25.75
C SER A 166 2.42 -9.16 -26.37
N ASN A 167 3.76 -8.99 -26.43
CA ASN A 167 4.42 -7.81 -26.99
C ASN A 167 5.24 -8.12 -28.25
N LYS A 168 5.05 -9.30 -28.88
CA LYS A 168 5.61 -9.51 -30.22
C LYS A 168 4.93 -8.51 -31.18
N PRO A 169 5.70 -7.77 -32.01
CA PRO A 169 5.09 -6.99 -33.07
C PRO A 169 4.27 -7.95 -33.94
N ILE A 170 3.02 -7.59 -34.22
CA ILE A 170 2.24 -8.28 -35.24
C ILE A 170 3.07 -8.12 -36.52
N ALA A 171 3.59 -9.22 -37.05
CA ALA A 171 4.30 -9.19 -38.32
C ALA A 171 3.35 -8.55 -39.34
N SER A 172 3.72 -7.36 -39.83
CA SER A 172 3.01 -6.72 -40.94
C SER A 172 3.10 -7.67 -42.11
N LYS A 173 1.96 -8.26 -42.50
CA LYS A 173 1.83 -8.93 -43.79
C LYS A 173 1.83 -7.89 -44.89
#